data_AF-A0A416HSC6-F1
#
_entry.id   AF-A0A416HSC6-F1
#
_cell.length_a   1.000
_cell.length_b   1.000
_cell.length_c   1.000
_cell.angle_alpha   90.00
_cell.angle_beta   90.00
_cell.angle_gamma   90.00
#
_symmetry.space_group_name_H-M   'P 1'
#
loop_
_entity.id
_entity.type
_entity.pdbx_description
1 polymer ?
#
loop_
_entity_poly.entity_id
_entity_poly.type
_entity_poly.pdbx_seq_one_letter_code
_entity_poly.pdbx_strand_id
1 'polypeptide(L)'
;MKSENQDIWIQSMIDQLNEEDRLFCRPVINRLLELGYTPKKHKKSTFTVSFEKNGRIISKMEVGRNQRLIFWLRFSANEKYSPRFEEAVKRRPEAWIKRGQQYENHNVANCCGLCKGKPQLYHHIDSEGVRVERCGGYTIMVPGVSVQDVPETLRLIENQDRYFENLKIFIPLTFTKESSDD
;
A
#
# COMPACT_ATOMS: atom_id res chain seq x y z
N MET A 1 -23.09 1.23 1.73
CA MET A 1 -23.51 2.19 2.77
C MET A 1 -22.28 2.49 3.62
N LYS A 2 -21.67 3.67 3.48
CA LYS A 2 -20.59 4.10 4.36
C LYS A 2 -21.18 4.26 5.76
N SER A 3 -20.50 3.79 6.81
CA SER A 3 -20.99 4.09 8.16
C SER A 3 -20.63 5.54 8.48
N GLU A 4 -21.55 6.31 9.07
CA GLU A 4 -21.34 7.72 9.45
C GLU A 4 -20.03 7.94 10.23
N ASN A 5 -19.60 6.93 10.97
CA ASN A 5 -18.35 6.91 11.71
C ASN A 5 -17.09 6.96 10.84
N GLN A 6 -17.11 6.39 9.62
CA GLN A 6 -15.95 6.37 8.72
C GLN A 6 -15.64 7.75 8.14
N ASP A 7 -16.67 8.47 7.71
CA ASP A 7 -16.51 9.81 7.14
C ASP A 7 -16.03 10.79 8.23
N ILE A 8 -16.50 10.65 9.47
CA ILE A 8 -16.01 11.42 10.62
C ILE A 8 -14.50 11.18 10.85
N TRP A 9 -14.03 9.93 10.78
CA TRP A 9 -12.60 9.64 11.00
C TRP A 9 -11.72 10.19 9.89
N ILE A 10 -12.16 10.05 8.64
CA ILE A 10 -11.46 10.60 7.47
C ILE A 10 -11.37 12.12 7.61
N GLN A 11 -12.50 12.78 7.88
CA GLN A 11 -12.55 14.23 7.96
C GLN A 11 -11.70 14.74 9.13
N SER A 12 -11.79 14.12 10.31
CA SER A 12 -10.96 14.43 11.47
C SER A 12 -9.44 14.28 11.22
N MET A 13 -9.04 13.32 10.38
CA MET A 13 -7.63 13.17 9.96
C MET A 13 -7.23 14.29 8.99
N ILE A 14 -8.04 14.57 7.96
CA ILE A 14 -7.77 15.60 6.96
C ILE A 14 -7.67 16.99 7.62
N ASP A 15 -8.53 17.29 8.59
CA ASP A 15 -8.57 18.58 9.28
C ASP A 15 -7.33 18.87 10.14
N GLN A 16 -6.48 17.87 10.36
CA GLN A 16 -5.21 18.05 11.05
C GLN A 16 -4.00 18.10 10.13
N LEU A 17 -4.18 17.89 8.83
CA LEU A 17 -3.12 18.09 7.87
C LEU A 17 -2.99 19.59 7.56
N ASN A 18 -1.80 20.01 7.16
CA ASN A 18 -1.63 21.33 6.54
C ASN A 18 -2.36 21.40 5.18
N GLU A 19 -2.52 22.62 4.65
CA GLU A 19 -3.26 22.87 3.41
C GLU A 19 -2.72 22.09 2.20
N GLU A 20 -1.41 22.06 2.00
CA GLU A 20 -0.76 21.36 0.89
C GLU A 20 -1.07 19.85 0.92
N ASP A 21 -0.92 19.22 2.09
CA ASP A 21 -1.19 17.81 2.27
C ASP A 21 -2.68 17.48 2.16
N ARG A 22 -3.59 18.40 2.51
CA ARG A 22 -5.03 18.25 2.26
C ARG A 22 -5.34 18.20 0.76
N LEU A 23 -4.68 19.03 -0.05
CA LEU A 23 -4.85 19.06 -1.50
C LEU A 23 -4.39 17.76 -2.17
N PHE A 24 -3.37 17.10 -1.62
CA PHE A 24 -2.99 15.74 -2.04
C PHE A 24 -3.96 14.68 -1.52
N CYS A 25 -4.27 14.74 -0.22
CA CYS A 25 -4.97 13.66 0.49
C CYS A 25 -6.42 13.49 0.01
N ARG A 26 -7.15 14.59 -0.23
CA ARG A 26 -8.58 14.54 -0.62
C ARG A 26 -8.82 13.77 -1.94
N PRO A 27 -8.16 14.08 -3.07
CA PRO A 27 -8.33 13.31 -4.31
C PRO A 27 -7.98 11.83 -4.15
N VAL A 28 -6.91 11.53 -3.42
CA VAL A 28 -6.45 10.14 -3.22
C VAL A 28 -7.48 9.34 -2.41
N ILE A 29 -8.00 9.91 -1.32
CA ILE A 29 -9.05 9.27 -0.51
C ILE A 29 -10.32 9.07 -1.34
N ASN A 30 -10.77 10.09 -2.06
CA ASN A 30 -11.96 9.98 -2.90
C ASN A 30 -11.83 8.83 -3.89
N ARG A 31 -10.67 8.70 -4.56
CA ARG A 31 -10.43 7.61 -5.49
C ARG A 31 -10.45 6.24 -4.82
N LEU A 32 -9.85 6.12 -3.64
CA LEU A 32 -9.87 4.87 -2.86
C LEU A 32 -11.31 4.47 -2.50
N LEU A 33 -12.14 5.43 -2.11
CA LEU A 33 -13.54 5.18 -1.78
C LEU A 33 -14.35 4.78 -3.02
N GLU A 34 -14.14 5.43 -4.17
CA GLU A 34 -14.76 5.06 -5.46
C GLU A 34 -14.41 3.64 -5.90
N LEU A 35 -13.16 3.21 -5.69
CA LEU A 35 -12.70 1.85 -5.99
C LEU A 35 -13.18 0.81 -4.97
N GLY A 36 -13.94 1.23 -3.94
CA GLY A 36 -14.53 0.34 -2.94
C GLY A 36 -13.58 -0.07 -1.82
N TYR A 37 -12.52 0.70 -1.54
CA TYR A 37 -11.70 0.48 -0.36
C TYR A 37 -12.38 1.00 0.90
N THR A 38 -12.38 0.17 1.94
CA THR A 38 -12.98 0.50 3.24
C THR A 38 -11.94 1.17 4.14
N PRO A 39 -12.21 2.39 4.65
CA PRO A 39 -11.35 3.03 5.64
C PRO A 39 -11.45 2.30 6.99
N LYS A 40 -10.30 2.09 7.63
CA LYS A 40 -10.17 1.50 8.96
C LYS A 40 -9.29 2.38 9.83
N LYS A 41 -9.83 2.83 10.96
CA LYS A 41 -9.09 3.57 11.99
C LYS A 41 -8.25 2.61 12.83
N HIS A 42 -7.01 2.98 13.11
CA HIS A 42 -6.14 2.22 14.02
C HIS A 42 -6.36 2.67 15.47
N LYS A 43 -6.68 1.73 16.38
CA LYS A 43 -7.05 2.03 17.77
C LYS A 43 -5.94 2.71 18.59
N LYS A 44 -4.67 2.52 18.22
CA LYS A 44 -3.50 2.96 19.00
C LYS A 44 -2.89 4.29 18.56
N SER A 45 -3.36 4.87 17.47
CA SER A 45 -2.82 6.09 16.86
C SER A 45 -3.99 7.04 16.61
N THR A 46 -3.92 8.24 17.17
CA THR A 46 -5.06 9.17 17.18
C THR A 46 -5.52 9.55 15.78
N PHE A 47 -4.65 9.57 14.76
CA PHE A 47 -4.98 10.01 13.40
C PHE A 47 -4.35 9.17 12.29
N THR A 48 -4.59 7.86 12.34
CA THR A 48 -4.20 6.94 11.26
C THR A 48 -5.42 6.25 10.67
N VAL A 49 -5.51 6.31 9.35
CA VAL A 49 -6.52 5.59 8.57
C VAL A 49 -5.82 4.72 7.53
N SER A 50 -6.17 3.44 7.47
CA SER A 50 -5.78 2.55 6.37
C SER A 50 -6.97 2.24 5.47
N PHE A 51 -6.70 2.04 4.19
CA PHE A 51 -7.69 1.71 3.17
C PHE A 51 -7.50 0.27 2.73
N GLU A 52 -8.52 -0.56 2.96
CA GLU A 52 -8.45 -2.00 2.77
C GLU A 52 -9.61 -2.52 1.92
N LYS A 53 -9.31 -3.47 1.02
CA LYS A 53 -10.30 -4.17 0.19
C LYS A 53 -9.90 -5.65 0.11
N ASN A 54 -10.82 -6.55 0.45
CA ASN A 54 -10.59 -8.01 0.46
C ASN A 54 -9.36 -8.45 1.26
N GLY A 55 -9.20 -7.93 2.49
CA GLY A 55 -8.07 -8.26 3.36
C GLY A 55 -6.72 -7.67 2.93
N ARG A 56 -6.69 -6.81 1.90
CA ARG A 56 -5.48 -6.18 1.39
C ARG A 56 -5.50 -4.69 1.63
N ILE A 57 -4.51 -4.19 2.35
CA ILE A 57 -4.28 -2.76 2.52
C ILE A 57 -3.57 -2.22 1.27
N ILE A 58 -4.16 -1.22 0.62
CA ILE A 58 -3.53 -0.51 -0.50
C ILE A 58 -2.83 0.77 -0.04
N SER A 59 -3.35 1.44 0.99
CA SER A 59 -2.78 2.68 1.48
C SER A 59 -2.99 2.84 2.98
N LYS A 60 -2.06 3.56 3.61
CA LYS A 60 -2.15 4.07 4.98
C LYS A 60 -1.86 5.57 4.92
N MET A 61 -2.58 6.34 5.71
CA MET A 61 -2.39 7.78 5.89
C MET A 61 -2.33 8.07 7.38
N GLU A 62 -1.39 8.91 7.79
CA GLU A 62 -1.19 9.29 9.18
C GLU A 62 -0.81 10.76 9.28
N VAL A 63 -1.35 11.45 10.29
CA VAL A 63 -0.89 12.80 10.63
C VAL A 63 0.42 12.66 11.41
N GLY A 64 1.51 13.09 10.80
CA GLY A 64 2.83 13.13 11.38
C GLY A 64 3.11 14.43 12.15
N ARG A 65 4.39 14.64 12.46
CA ARG A 65 4.86 15.89 13.09
C ARG A 65 4.57 17.09 12.19
N ASN A 66 4.35 18.26 12.79
CA ASN A 66 4.07 19.52 12.10
C ASN A 66 2.90 19.42 11.12
N GLN A 67 1.89 18.59 11.44
CA GLN A 67 0.70 18.43 10.60
C GLN A 67 1.02 17.93 9.18
N ARG A 68 2.19 17.29 8.99
CA ARG A 68 2.57 16.70 7.70
C ARG A 68 1.92 15.33 7.51
N LEU A 69 1.52 15.02 6.29
CA LEU A 69 1.07 13.68 5.93
C LEU A 69 2.24 12.70 5.92
N ILE A 70 2.06 11.56 6.59
CA ILE A 70 2.83 10.35 6.33
C ILE A 70 1.97 9.45 5.46
N PHE A 71 2.43 9.22 4.23
CA PHE A 71 1.71 8.47 3.22
C PHE A 71 2.41 7.14 2.94
N TRP A 72 1.66 6.04 3.02
CA TRP A 72 2.11 4.74 2.53
C TRP A 72 1.20 4.26 1.42
N LEU A 73 1.81 3.67 0.40
CA LEU A 73 1.11 3.12 -0.75
C LEU A 73 1.67 1.75 -1.11
N ARG A 74 0.79 0.86 -1.54
CA ARG A 74 1.15 -0.38 -2.22
C ARG A 74 0.97 -0.18 -3.72
N PHE A 75 2.06 -0.31 -4.47
CA PHE A 75 2.06 -0.06 -5.91
C PHE A 75 2.98 -1.00 -6.70
N SER A 76 3.22 -2.21 -6.18
CA SER A 76 4.09 -3.22 -6.78
C SER A 76 3.58 -3.79 -8.12
N ALA A 77 2.34 -3.50 -8.52
CA ALA A 77 1.84 -3.82 -9.86
C ALA A 77 2.35 -2.84 -10.96
N ASN A 78 3.15 -1.84 -10.60
CA ASN A 78 3.61 -0.80 -11.52
C ASN A 78 5.09 -0.99 -11.86
N GLU A 79 5.42 -0.99 -13.15
CA GLU A 79 6.80 -1.13 -13.63
C GLU A 79 7.54 0.21 -13.72
N LYS A 80 6.79 1.32 -13.83
CA LYS A 80 7.35 2.67 -14.02
C LYS A 80 6.70 3.65 -13.06
N TYR A 81 7.53 4.41 -12.39
CA TYR A 81 7.15 5.49 -11.50
C TYR A 81 8.25 6.55 -11.40
N SER A 82 7.86 7.74 -10.97
CA SER A 82 8.77 8.88 -10.84
C SER A 82 9.85 8.65 -9.77
N PRO A 83 10.91 9.48 -9.76
CA PRO A 83 12.00 9.37 -8.79
C PRO A 83 11.54 9.38 -7.32
N ARG A 84 10.41 10.04 -7.00
CA ARG A 84 9.87 10.06 -5.63
C ARG A 84 9.42 8.68 -5.16
N PHE A 85 8.69 7.97 -6.00
CA PHE A 85 8.21 6.62 -5.69
C PHE A 85 9.34 5.60 -5.81
N GLU A 86 10.30 5.82 -6.71
CA GLU A 86 11.51 5.02 -6.77
C GLU A 86 12.34 5.15 -5.49
N GLU A 87 12.48 6.36 -4.96
CA GLU A 87 13.14 6.62 -3.69
C GLU A 87 12.43 5.91 -2.53
N ALA A 88 11.10 5.84 -2.54
CA ALA A 88 10.34 5.04 -1.57
C ALA A 88 10.71 3.55 -1.63
N VAL A 89 10.94 3.02 -2.83
CA VAL A 89 11.36 1.63 -3.06
C VAL A 89 12.80 1.40 -2.61
N LYS A 90 13.70 2.36 -2.89
CA LYS A 90 15.11 2.32 -2.48
C LYS A 90 15.28 2.41 -0.96
N ARG A 91 14.57 3.34 -0.31
CA ARG A 91 14.59 3.57 1.14
C ARG A 91 13.96 2.45 1.94
N ARG A 92 13.17 1.58 1.31
CA ARG A 92 12.56 0.48 2.02
C ARG A 92 13.69 -0.38 2.60
N PRO A 93 13.83 -0.45 3.94
CA PRO A 93 14.84 -1.31 4.51
C PRO A 93 14.58 -2.74 4.04
N GLU A 94 15.65 -3.52 3.91
CA GLU A 94 15.62 -4.98 3.73
C GLU A 94 15.09 -5.67 5.00
N ALA A 95 14.02 -5.11 5.59
CA ALA A 95 13.48 -5.40 6.91
C ALA A 95 12.71 -6.73 6.96
N TRP A 96 13.27 -7.75 6.33
CA TRP A 96 13.16 -9.14 6.75
C TRP A 96 14.49 -9.70 7.29
N ILE A 97 15.50 -8.86 7.56
CA ILE A 97 16.55 -9.15 8.57
C ILE A 97 15.94 -9.03 9.98
N LYS A 98 14.89 -9.80 10.27
CA LYS A 98 14.32 -9.95 11.61
C LYS A 98 14.13 -11.45 11.84
N ARG A 99 15.27 -12.13 12.05
CA ARG A 99 15.48 -13.48 12.64
C ARG A 99 16.85 -14.06 12.25
N GLY A 100 17.91 -13.24 12.15
CA GLY A 100 19.26 -13.74 11.84
C GLY A 100 19.42 -14.37 10.45
N GLN A 101 18.45 -14.21 9.54
CA GLN A 101 18.55 -14.64 8.16
C GLN A 101 18.85 -13.41 7.30
N GLN A 102 20.12 -13.26 6.93
CA GLN A 102 20.48 -12.51 5.73
C GLN A 102 19.84 -13.24 4.56
N TYR A 103 18.78 -12.68 4.00
CA TYR A 103 18.26 -13.13 2.71
C TYR A 103 19.09 -12.46 1.61
N GLU A 104 20.38 -12.80 1.56
CA GLU A 104 21.20 -12.53 0.39
C GLU A 104 20.64 -13.40 -0.76
N ASN A 105 20.17 -12.75 -1.83
CA ASN A 105 20.02 -13.36 -3.16
C ASN A 105 18.91 -14.41 -3.40
N HIS A 106 17.82 -14.46 -2.65
CA HIS A 106 16.74 -15.41 -2.97
C HIS A 106 15.44 -14.74 -3.35
N ASN A 107 15.06 -14.95 -4.62
CA ASN A 107 13.72 -14.85 -5.19
C ASN A 107 12.66 -14.46 -4.18
N VAL A 108 12.37 -13.17 -4.16
CA VAL A 108 11.44 -12.45 -3.29
C VAL A 108 10.00 -13.02 -3.37
N ALA A 109 9.77 -13.94 -4.29
CA ALA A 109 8.52 -14.63 -4.54
C ALA A 109 7.96 -15.46 -3.39
N ASN A 110 8.73 -15.89 -2.39
CA ASN A 110 8.22 -16.83 -1.37
C ASN A 110 8.48 -16.45 0.10
N CYS A 111 8.98 -15.25 0.39
CA CYS A 111 9.44 -14.89 1.74
C CYS A 111 8.33 -14.66 2.79
N CYS A 112 7.06 -14.51 2.39
CA CYS A 112 6.00 -14.09 3.31
C CYS A 112 4.63 -14.78 3.09
N GLY A 113 4.54 -15.78 2.20
CA GLY A 113 3.29 -16.48 1.89
C GLY A 113 2.20 -15.64 1.20
N LEU A 114 2.44 -14.35 0.95
CA LEU A 114 1.48 -13.44 0.29
C LEU A 114 1.45 -13.60 -1.24
N CYS A 115 2.53 -14.09 -1.82
CA CYS A 115 2.71 -14.33 -3.24
C CYS A 115 2.14 -15.71 -3.58
N LYS A 116 0.81 -15.83 -3.66
CA LYS A 116 0.12 -17.07 -4.07
C LYS A 116 0.36 -17.37 -5.57
N GLY A 117 1.58 -17.76 -5.94
CA GLY A 117 1.94 -18.20 -7.30
C GLY A 117 2.40 -17.11 -8.28
N LYS A 118 2.13 -15.82 -8.01
CA LYS A 118 2.74 -14.69 -8.74
C LYS A 118 3.40 -13.70 -7.77
N PRO A 119 4.72 -13.51 -7.85
CA PRO A 119 5.41 -12.57 -6.99
C PRO A 119 4.94 -11.15 -7.27
N GLN A 120 4.58 -10.42 -6.22
CA GLN A 120 4.38 -8.98 -6.29
C GLN A 120 5.70 -8.34 -5.93
N LEU A 121 6.29 -7.54 -6.81
CA LEU A 121 7.63 -7.01 -6.62
C LEU A 121 7.65 -5.51 -6.91
N TYR A 122 8.34 -4.76 -6.07
CA TYR A 122 8.82 -3.43 -6.44
C TYR A 122 10.15 -3.61 -7.16
N HIS A 123 10.45 -2.71 -8.10
CA HIS A 123 11.69 -2.80 -8.88
C HIS A 123 12.41 -1.44 -8.91
N HIS A 124 13.72 -1.40 -8.79
CA HIS A 124 14.47 -0.19 -9.11
C HIS A 124 15.74 -0.54 -9.85
N ILE A 125 16.33 0.46 -10.49
CA ILE A 125 17.65 0.34 -11.07
C ILE A 125 18.64 0.92 -10.08
N ASP A 126 19.65 0.15 -9.70
CA ASP A 126 20.72 0.63 -8.82
C ASP A 126 21.74 1.50 -9.58
N SER A 127 22.78 1.94 -8.89
CA SER A 127 23.84 2.78 -9.47
C SER A 127 24.65 2.10 -10.57
N GLU A 128 24.61 0.76 -10.64
CA GLU A 128 25.33 -0.04 -11.64
C GLU A 128 24.45 -0.43 -12.83
N GLY A 129 23.18 0.01 -12.85
CA GLY A 129 22.23 -0.32 -13.91
C GLY A 129 21.52 -1.65 -13.70
N VAL A 130 21.70 -2.31 -12.54
CA VAL A 130 21.10 -3.61 -12.25
C VAL A 130 19.68 -3.44 -11.72
N ARG A 131 18.76 -4.26 -12.24
CA ARG A 131 17.38 -4.32 -11.76
C ARG A 131 17.32 -5.06 -10.43
N VAL A 132 16.97 -4.35 -9.38
CA VAL A 132 16.79 -4.87 -8.03
C VAL A 132 15.31 -5.05 -7.71
N GLU A 133 14.92 -6.22 -7.23
CA GLU A 133 13.54 -6.56 -6.89
C GLU A 133 13.32 -6.63 -5.38
N ARG A 134 12.18 -6.11 -4.89
CA ARG A 134 11.83 -6.08 -3.46
C ARG A 134 10.38 -6.50 -3.22
N CYS A 135 10.08 -7.06 -2.04
CA CYS A 135 8.77 -7.69 -1.77
C CYS A 135 7.60 -6.70 -1.88
N GLY A 136 6.72 -6.86 -2.86
CA GLY A 136 5.54 -6.04 -3.12
C GLY A 136 4.31 -6.33 -2.24
N GLY A 137 4.46 -7.17 -1.22
CA GLY A 137 3.37 -7.64 -0.35
C GLY A 137 2.76 -6.58 0.59
N TYR A 138 3.46 -5.47 0.80
CA TYR A 138 3.15 -4.46 1.82
C TYR A 138 3.21 -3.04 1.24
N THR A 139 2.53 -2.11 1.90
CA THR A 139 2.63 -0.68 1.63
C THR A 139 4.02 -0.16 2.00
N ILE A 140 4.55 0.78 1.24
CA ILE A 140 5.82 1.45 1.52
C ILE A 140 5.59 2.94 1.72
N MET A 141 6.40 3.58 2.58
CA MET A 141 6.28 5.00 2.87
C MET A 141 6.83 5.82 1.70
N VAL A 142 6.01 6.71 1.14
CA VAL A 142 6.43 7.58 0.04
C VAL A 142 6.86 8.93 0.62
N PRO A 143 8.12 9.36 0.41
CA PRO A 143 8.63 10.56 1.05
C PRO A 143 8.07 11.85 0.42
N GLY A 144 7.51 12.71 1.27
CA GLY A 144 7.23 14.11 0.96
C GLY A 144 6.31 14.32 -0.23
N VAL A 145 5.22 13.55 -0.33
CA VAL A 145 4.21 13.74 -1.38
C VAL A 145 3.63 15.15 -1.37
N SER A 146 3.26 15.64 -2.56
CA SER A 146 2.65 16.95 -2.76
C SER A 146 1.52 16.86 -3.79
N VAL A 147 0.79 17.97 -3.97
CA VAL A 147 -0.34 18.03 -4.93
C VAL A 147 0.07 17.64 -6.36
N GLN A 148 1.32 17.88 -6.76
CA GLN A 148 1.84 17.51 -8.09
C GLN A 148 1.93 15.98 -8.28
N ASP A 149 2.01 15.21 -7.20
CA ASP A 149 2.08 13.75 -7.24
C ASP A 149 0.70 13.09 -7.36
N VAL A 150 -0.40 13.85 -7.29
CA VAL A 150 -1.77 13.30 -7.35
C VAL A 150 -1.99 12.47 -8.63
N PRO A 151 -1.73 12.97 -9.86
CA PRO A 151 -2.02 12.21 -11.07
C PRO A 151 -1.30 10.86 -11.11
N GLU A 152 -0.02 10.84 -10.71
CA GLU A 152 0.73 9.59 -10.62
C GLU A 152 0.18 8.67 -9.54
N THR A 153 -0.11 9.19 -8.34
CA THR A 153 -0.65 8.39 -7.24
C THR A 153 -1.94 7.69 -7.64
N LEU A 154 -2.85 8.39 -8.32
CA LEU A 154 -4.11 7.81 -8.79
C LEU A 154 -3.86 6.69 -9.82
N ARG A 155 -2.98 6.91 -10.80
CA ARG A 155 -2.56 5.89 -11.77
C ARG A 155 -1.98 4.65 -11.08
N LEU A 156 -1.11 4.84 -10.09
CA LEU A 156 -0.49 3.74 -9.34
C LEU A 156 -1.53 2.91 -8.57
N ILE A 157 -2.50 3.59 -7.95
CA ILE A 157 -3.64 2.97 -7.24
C ILE A 157 -4.49 2.14 -8.21
N GLU A 158 -4.86 2.69 -9.36
CA GLU A 158 -5.71 2.01 -10.35
C GLU A 158 -5.07 0.77 -10.94
N ASN A 159 -3.78 0.84 -11.25
CA ASN A 159 -3.01 -0.31 -11.71
C ASN A 159 -2.94 -1.40 -10.64
N GLN A 160 -2.72 -1.00 -9.39
CA GLN A 160 -2.67 -1.93 -8.27
C GLN A 160 -4.04 -2.58 -7.99
N ASP A 161 -5.13 -1.82 -8.08
CA ASP A 161 -6.49 -2.33 -7.90
C ASP A 161 -6.86 -3.33 -9.00
N ARG A 162 -6.63 -2.99 -10.27
CA ARG A 162 -6.81 -3.92 -11.40
C ARG A 162 -6.03 -5.21 -11.21
N TYR A 163 -4.79 -5.11 -10.74
CA TYR A 163 -3.99 -6.28 -10.44
C TYR A 163 -4.62 -7.14 -9.32
N PHE A 164 -5.13 -6.54 -8.25
CA PHE A 164 -5.82 -7.28 -7.19
C PHE A 164 -7.12 -7.93 -7.66
N GLU A 165 -7.91 -7.27 -8.51
CA GLU A 165 -9.13 -7.84 -9.09
C GLU A 165 -8.78 -9.04 -9.99
N ASN A 166 -7.77 -8.91 -10.85
CA ASN A 166 -7.32 -10.01 -11.70
C ASN A 166 -6.79 -11.20 -10.88
N LEU A 167 -6.13 -10.96 -9.74
CA LEU A 167 -5.68 -12.05 -8.86
C LEU A 167 -6.83 -12.85 -8.24
N LYS A 168 -8.03 -12.26 -8.04
CA LYS A 168 -9.18 -13.02 -7.51
C LYS A 168 -9.67 -14.08 -8.49
N ILE A 169 -9.50 -13.84 -9.79
CA ILE A 169 -9.89 -14.79 -10.85
C ILE A 169 -9.03 -16.06 -10.80
N PHE A 170 -7.80 -15.98 -10.24
CA PHE A 170 -6.84 -17.08 -10.22
C PHE A 170 -6.76 -17.85 -8.88
N ILE A 171 -7.60 -17.52 -7.88
CA ILE A 171 -7.70 -18.34 -6.67
C ILE A 171 -8.93 -19.25 -6.83
N PRO A 172 -8.77 -20.58 -7.04
CA PRO A 172 -9.90 -21.48 -6.96
C PRO A 172 -10.53 -21.38 -5.57
N LEU A 173 -11.85 -21.21 -5.54
CA LEU A 173 -12.67 -21.31 -4.34
C LEU A 173 -12.64 -22.76 -3.82
N THR A 174 -11.55 -23.20 -3.22
CA THR A 174 -11.50 -24.50 -2.54
C THR A 174 -10.68 -24.37 -1.27
N PHE A 175 -11.39 -24.29 -0.14
CA PHE A 175 -11.14 -25.03 1.08
C PHE A 175 -12.31 -24.73 2.04
N THR A 176 -13.51 -25.21 1.68
CA THR A 176 -14.49 -25.57 2.71
C THR A 176 -13.90 -26.80 3.40
N LYS A 177 -13.46 -26.61 4.63
CA LYS A 177 -13.05 -27.69 5.51
C LYS A 177 -14.34 -28.45 5.87
N GLU A 178 -14.59 -29.58 5.21
CA GLU A 178 -15.57 -30.54 5.70
C GLU A 178 -15.08 -31.01 7.07
N SER A 179 -15.94 -30.78 8.07
CA SER A 179 -15.83 -31.39 9.39
C SER A 179 -16.09 -32.89 9.23
N SER A 180 -15.03 -33.69 9.34
CA SER A 180 -15.17 -35.10 9.70
C SER A 180 -15.36 -35.16 11.22
N ASP A 181 -16.61 -35.26 11.65
CA ASP A 181 -16.95 -35.87 12.92
C ASP A 181 -16.82 -37.39 12.73
N ASP A 182 -15.89 -38.01 13.47
CA ASP A 182 -15.90 -39.41 13.89
C ASP A 182 -15.30 -39.48 15.30
#